data_AF-A0A9D7NFD6-F1
#
_entry.id   AF-A0A9D7NFD6-F1
#
_cell.length_a   1.000
_cell.length_b   1.000
_cell.length_c   1.000
_cell.angle_alpha   90.00
_cell.angle_beta   90.00
_cell.angle_gamma   90.00
#
_symmetry.space_group_name_H-M   'P 1'
#
loop_
_entity.id
_entity.type
_entity.pdbx_description
1 polymer ?
#
loop_
_entity_poly.entity_id
_entity_poly.type
_entity_poly.pdbx_seq_one_letter_code
_entity_poly.pdbx_strand_id
1 'polypeptide(L)'
;MAQKLDLLFYSIIIIGLLSIPSSIWLENGFLLFSIGFFTMANLVILIAAIKAFLGNKKGAWIIAIGGVVYLISWVMFILQTYGLISPNQPFQYFEVAFYSVPIAVAIYLGYESGLTNSILQQKLFENEALSAEKQQILSSQNETLEHQVAERTAALKASQAQLIQSEKLASLGELTAGIAHEIQNPLNFVNNFAEVSAEMLGEMKEEIKAGNTSEVIAIADDLEQNLSKINHHGQRASSIVKGMLEHSRASTGVKEPTDLNALADEYLRLAYHGLRAKDSSFNAMMETHFDPDLPLGFGHPARHWAGATEFDQQCVLCGATAGECRRDFESRRHYVPTHHHRFYPEN
;
A
#
# COMPACT_ATOMS: atom_id res chain seq x y z
N MET A 1 40.17 35.67 -9.01
CA MET A 1 39.98 37.07 -8.54
C MET A 1 40.24 37.20 -7.03
N ALA A 2 39.99 36.16 -6.21
CA ALA A 2 40.43 36.07 -4.81
C ALA A 2 41.95 36.31 -4.63
N GLN A 3 42.77 35.74 -5.52
CA GLN A 3 44.23 35.76 -5.46
C GLN A 3 44.92 37.15 -5.41
N LYS A 4 44.29 38.22 -5.92
CA LYS A 4 44.86 39.59 -5.88
C LYS A 4 44.53 40.36 -4.60
N LEU A 5 43.44 39.98 -3.91
CA LEU A 5 43.07 40.58 -2.62
C LEU A 5 43.94 40.01 -1.50
N ASP A 6 44.31 38.74 -1.62
CA ASP A 6 45.22 38.05 -0.70
C ASP A 6 46.60 38.71 -0.69
N LEU A 7 47.17 39.06 -1.85
CA LEU A 7 48.51 39.68 -1.93
C LEU A 7 48.58 41.04 -1.21
N LEU A 8 47.54 41.87 -1.35
CA LEU A 8 47.46 43.16 -0.65
C LEU A 8 47.28 42.98 0.85
N PHE A 9 46.43 42.04 1.26
CA PHE A 9 46.22 41.70 2.67
C PHE A 9 47.50 41.17 3.35
N TYR A 10 48.21 40.24 2.70
CA TYR A 10 49.50 39.75 3.18
C TYR A 10 50.57 40.84 3.20
N SER A 11 50.58 41.77 2.23
CA SER A 11 51.50 42.91 2.25
C SER A 11 51.28 43.83 3.46
N ILE A 12 50.01 44.06 3.83
CA ILE A 12 49.65 44.83 5.03
C ILE A 12 50.14 44.10 6.28
N ILE A 13 49.89 42.79 6.40
CA ILE A 13 50.34 41.99 7.55
C ILE A 13 51.88 41.99 7.66
N ILE A 14 52.59 41.82 6.54
CA ILE A 14 54.06 41.80 6.51
C ILE A 14 54.63 43.15 6.92
N ILE A 15 54.08 44.25 6.37
CA ILE A 15 54.43 45.61 6.79
C ILE A 15 54.16 45.73 8.29
N GLY A 16 52.96 45.40 8.77
CA GLY A 16 52.56 45.43 10.18
C GLY A 16 53.38 44.56 11.13
N LEU A 17 54.01 43.48 10.65
CA LEU A 17 54.95 42.68 11.44
C LEU A 17 56.35 43.32 11.47
N LEU A 18 56.77 43.94 10.37
CA LEU A 18 58.03 44.69 10.28
C LEU A 18 58.02 45.99 11.11
N SER A 19 56.85 46.48 11.55
CA SER A 19 56.74 47.59 12.52
C SER A 19 57.51 47.33 13.79
N ILE A 20 57.29 46.15 14.36
CA ILE A 20 57.52 45.86 15.78
C ILE A 20 59.02 45.90 16.11
N PRO A 21 59.93 45.37 15.26
CA PRO A 21 61.35 45.56 15.44
C PRO A 21 61.77 47.01 15.14
N SER A 22 61.23 47.65 14.10
CA SER A 22 61.66 48.99 13.67
C SER A 22 61.42 50.09 14.70
N SER A 23 60.38 49.94 15.55
CA SER A 23 60.10 50.84 16.67
C SER A 23 61.12 50.78 17.80
N ILE A 24 61.92 49.72 17.88
CA ILE A 24 62.93 49.52 18.93
C ILE A 24 64.26 50.20 18.55
N TRP A 25 64.58 50.28 17.25
CA TRP A 25 65.91 50.66 16.76
C TRP A 25 66.00 52.08 16.18
N LEU A 26 64.87 52.75 15.94
CA LEU A 26 64.82 54.11 15.36
C LEU A 26 64.07 55.05 16.30
N GLU A 27 64.68 56.17 16.69
CA GLU A 27 64.11 57.16 17.64
C GLU A 27 62.70 57.65 17.24
N ASN A 28 62.37 57.67 15.94
CA ASN A 28 61.03 58.01 15.42
C ASN A 28 60.39 56.90 14.55
N GLY A 29 60.93 55.67 14.63
CA GLY A 29 60.53 54.55 13.77
C GLY A 29 59.07 54.16 13.93
N PHE A 30 58.56 54.14 15.16
CA PHE A 30 57.17 53.79 15.47
C PHE A 30 56.15 54.74 14.83
N LEU A 31 56.43 56.04 14.83
CA LEU A 31 55.50 57.06 14.29
C LEU A 31 55.42 57.00 12.77
N LEU A 32 56.58 56.99 12.09
CA LEU A 32 56.63 56.90 10.62
C LEU A 32 56.00 55.59 10.11
N PHE A 33 56.29 54.50 10.81
CA PHE A 33 55.76 53.21 10.47
C PHE A 33 54.24 53.14 10.69
N SER A 34 53.73 53.60 11.84
CA SER A 34 52.29 53.56 12.13
C SER A 34 51.50 54.38 11.10
N ILE A 35 51.96 55.57 10.74
CA ILE A 35 51.38 56.37 9.65
C ILE A 35 51.40 55.60 8.32
N GLY A 36 52.51 54.93 7.98
CA GLY A 36 52.63 54.14 6.75
C GLY A 36 51.69 52.93 6.69
N PHE A 37 51.60 52.17 7.78
CA PHE A 37 50.69 51.02 7.87
C PHE A 37 49.22 51.45 7.76
N PHE A 38 48.84 52.51 8.49
CA PHE A 38 47.46 52.99 8.48
C PHE A 38 47.07 53.66 7.16
N THR A 39 47.97 54.37 6.49
CA THR A 39 47.71 54.90 5.15
C THR A 39 47.54 53.78 4.13
N MET A 40 48.36 52.73 4.19
CA MET A 40 48.23 51.56 3.32
C MET A 40 46.93 50.78 3.56
N ALA A 41 46.56 50.56 4.83
CA ALA A 41 45.31 49.89 5.20
C ALA A 41 44.08 50.68 4.72
N ASN A 42 44.06 52.01 4.92
CA ASN A 42 42.97 52.86 4.45
C ASN A 42 42.91 52.95 2.92
N LEU A 43 44.04 52.95 2.22
CA LEU A 43 44.09 52.92 0.76
C LEU A 43 43.44 51.64 0.20
N VAL A 44 43.69 50.49 0.82
CA VAL A 44 43.07 49.22 0.41
C VAL A 44 41.55 49.25 0.63
N ILE A 45 41.10 49.80 1.76
CA ILE A 45 39.66 49.95 2.02
C ILE A 45 39.03 50.96 1.05
N LEU A 46 39.72 52.05 0.72
CA LEU A 46 39.28 53.03 -0.28
C LEU A 46 39.14 52.40 -1.66
N ILE A 47 40.09 51.56 -2.08
CA ILE A 47 40.01 50.82 -3.35
C ILE A 47 38.82 49.84 -3.33
N ALA A 48 38.59 49.15 -2.21
CA ALA A 48 37.43 48.29 -2.02
C ALA A 48 36.12 49.09 -2.08
N ALA A 49 36.09 50.28 -1.49
CA ALA A 49 34.96 51.21 -1.53
C ALA A 49 34.60 51.64 -2.96
N ILE A 50 35.60 52.08 -3.73
CA ILE A 50 35.43 52.48 -5.13
C ILE A 50 34.87 51.31 -5.96
N LYS A 51 35.39 50.09 -5.75
CA LYS A 51 34.87 48.89 -6.43
C LYS A 51 33.44 48.56 -6.02
N ALA A 52 33.10 48.65 -4.73
CA ALA A 52 31.75 48.40 -4.24
C ALA A 52 30.74 49.42 -4.81
N PHE A 53 31.16 50.68 -4.95
CA PHE A 53 30.37 51.75 -5.54
C PHE A 53 30.16 51.52 -7.05
N LEU A 54 31.23 51.22 -7.80
CA LEU A 54 31.15 50.86 -9.23
C LEU A 54 30.34 49.59 -9.49
N GLY A 55 30.29 48.67 -8.52
CA GLY A 55 29.47 47.47 -8.55
C GLY A 55 27.98 47.69 -8.22
N ASN A 56 27.55 48.95 -8.05
CA ASN A 56 26.17 49.36 -7.77
C ASN A 56 25.51 48.62 -6.58
N LYS A 57 26.31 48.28 -5.55
CA LYS A 57 25.80 47.63 -4.34
C LYS A 57 24.97 48.63 -3.51
N LYS A 58 23.82 48.19 -3.00
CA LYS A 58 22.96 49.00 -2.13
C LYS A 58 23.74 49.42 -0.87
N GLY A 59 23.76 50.71 -0.56
CA GLY A 59 24.49 51.26 0.59
C GLY A 59 25.97 51.57 0.34
N ALA A 60 26.56 51.21 -0.81
CA ALA A 60 27.98 51.46 -1.10
C ALA A 60 28.36 52.96 -1.10
N TRP A 61 27.38 53.85 -1.30
CA TRP A 61 27.55 55.30 -1.18
C TRP A 61 28.01 55.73 0.22
N ILE A 62 27.66 54.98 1.28
CA ILE A 62 28.09 55.24 2.67
C ILE A 62 29.62 55.13 2.76
N ILE A 63 30.19 54.09 2.15
CA ILE A 63 31.63 53.87 2.13
C ILE A 63 32.33 54.94 1.26
N ALA A 64 31.71 55.36 0.16
CA ALA A 64 32.22 56.44 -0.68
C ALA A 64 32.34 57.78 0.08
N ILE A 65 31.36 58.12 0.91
CA ILE A 65 31.43 59.32 1.77
C ILE A 65 32.60 59.23 2.74
N GLY A 66 32.79 58.08 3.42
CA GLY A 66 33.95 57.85 4.28
C GLY A 66 35.28 58.04 3.55
N GLY A 67 35.37 57.57 2.31
CA GLY A 67 36.55 57.75 1.46
C GLY A 67 36.81 59.21 1.05
N VAL A 68 35.76 59.99 0.79
CA VAL A 68 35.89 61.43 0.49
C VAL A 68 36.37 62.21 1.72
N VAL A 69 35.80 61.92 2.91
CA VAL A 69 36.24 62.52 4.18
C VAL A 69 37.70 62.19 4.46
N TYR A 70 38.11 60.94 4.24
CA TYR A 70 39.51 60.50 4.36
C TYR A 70 40.46 61.34 3.50
N LEU A 71 40.15 61.51 2.21
CA LEU A 71 41.00 62.27 1.28
C LEU A 71 41.11 63.74 1.70
N ILE A 72 39.98 64.38 2.06
CA ILE A 72 39.96 65.78 2.48
C ILE A 72 40.77 65.97 3.77
N SER A 73 40.54 65.11 4.77
CA SER A 73 41.26 65.17 6.05
C SER A 73 42.76 64.94 5.88
N TRP A 74 43.17 64.07 4.96
CA TRP A 74 44.58 63.83 4.65
C TRP A 74 45.24 65.04 3.97
N VAL A 75 44.55 65.71 3.05
CA VAL A 75 45.02 66.97 2.44
C VAL A 75 45.17 68.06 3.49
N MET A 76 44.18 68.23 4.38
CA MET A 76 44.23 69.23 5.46
C MET A 76 45.38 68.97 6.44
N PHE A 77 45.64 67.71 6.78
CA PHE A 77 46.78 67.31 7.61
C PHE A 77 48.12 67.68 6.97
N ILE A 78 48.28 67.46 5.66
CA ILE A 78 49.50 67.84 4.91
C ILE A 78 49.68 69.36 4.91
N LEU A 79 48.62 70.12 4.60
CA LEU A 79 48.68 71.58 4.56
C LEU A 79 49.05 72.17 5.94
N GLN A 80 48.52 71.59 7.02
CA GLN A 80 48.89 71.98 8.39
C GLN A 80 50.35 71.65 8.71
N THR A 81 50.85 70.49 8.26
CA THR A 81 52.25 70.05 8.48
C THR A 81 53.26 71.00 7.85
N TYR A 82 52.94 71.58 6.68
CA TYR A 82 53.79 72.57 6.00
C TYR A 82 53.55 74.02 6.45
N GLY A 83 52.72 74.25 7.48
CA GLY A 83 52.48 75.58 8.04
C GLY A 83 51.60 76.50 7.17
N LEU A 84 50.87 75.94 6.20
CA LEU A 84 49.97 76.70 5.32
C LEU A 84 48.62 77.02 5.97
N ILE A 85 48.28 76.35 7.07
CA ILE A 85 47.04 76.53 7.85
C ILE A 85 47.44 76.68 9.32
N SER A 86 46.67 77.46 10.10
CA SER A 86 46.92 77.69 11.54
C SER A 86 47.22 76.38 12.27
N PRO A 87 48.27 76.29 13.10
CA PRO A 87 48.60 75.11 13.90
C PRO A 87 47.61 74.96 15.07
N ASN A 88 46.33 74.81 14.75
CA ASN A 88 45.31 74.40 15.71
C ASN A 88 45.42 72.88 15.84
N GLN A 89 45.99 72.41 16.96
CA GLN A 89 46.12 70.98 17.32
C GLN A 89 46.63 70.08 16.17
N PRO A 90 47.94 69.77 16.10
CA PRO A 90 48.58 69.16 14.92
C PRO A 90 48.04 67.79 14.49
N PHE A 91 47.22 67.11 15.30
CA PHE A 91 46.73 65.76 15.03
C PHE A 91 45.23 65.65 14.71
N GLN A 92 44.46 66.74 14.79
CA GLN A 92 43.00 66.66 14.65
C GLN A 92 42.55 66.11 13.28
N TYR A 93 43.14 66.55 12.19
CA TYR A 93 42.79 66.04 10.85
C TYR A 93 43.27 64.61 10.61
N PHE A 94 44.37 64.21 11.26
CA PHE A 94 44.87 62.83 11.20
C PHE A 94 43.88 61.87 11.87
N GLU A 95 43.35 62.22 13.04
CA GLU A 95 42.35 61.41 13.74
C GLU A 95 41.06 61.26 12.93
N VAL A 96 40.58 62.35 12.30
CA VAL A 96 39.39 62.30 11.43
C VAL A 96 39.63 61.41 10.21
N ALA A 97 40.79 61.54 9.56
CA ALA A 97 41.16 60.66 8.46
C ALA A 97 41.16 59.19 8.92
N PHE A 98 41.77 58.92 10.07
CA PHE A 98 41.91 57.59 10.64
C PHE A 98 40.56 56.89 10.88
N TYR A 99 39.59 57.58 11.50
CA TYR A 99 38.31 56.96 11.88
C TYR A 99 37.22 57.02 10.79
N SER A 100 37.34 57.91 9.80
CA SER A 100 36.31 58.13 8.77
C SER A 100 35.88 56.86 8.02
N VAL A 101 36.84 56.08 7.55
CA VAL A 101 36.59 54.86 6.75
C VAL A 101 36.11 53.69 7.62
N PRO A 102 36.72 53.37 8.78
CA PRO A 102 36.19 52.35 9.70
C PRO A 102 34.75 52.62 10.14
N ILE A 103 34.40 53.87 10.46
CA ILE A 103 33.04 54.27 10.83
C ILE A 103 32.08 54.05 9.65
N ALA A 104 32.46 54.47 8.44
CA ALA A 104 31.62 54.28 7.26
C ALA A 104 31.36 52.80 6.95
N VAL A 105 32.38 51.94 7.11
CA VAL A 105 32.23 50.48 6.94
C VAL A 105 31.31 49.89 8.01
N ALA A 106 31.46 50.30 9.28
CA ALA A 106 30.59 49.83 10.36
C ALA A 106 29.12 50.20 10.13
N ILE A 107 28.85 51.43 9.68
CA ILE A 107 27.50 51.89 9.33
C ILE A 107 26.95 51.09 8.13
N TYR A 108 27.77 50.88 7.10
CA TYR A 108 27.38 50.09 5.92
C TYR A 108 26.99 48.65 6.31
N LEU A 109 27.80 47.95 7.11
CA LEU A 109 27.52 46.60 7.56
C LEU A 109 26.26 46.53 8.43
N GLY A 110 26.05 47.51 9.31
CA GLY A 110 24.83 47.62 10.11
C GLY A 110 23.59 47.81 9.24
N TYR A 111 23.65 48.69 8.24
CA TYR A 111 22.57 48.93 7.28
C TYR A 111 22.25 47.67 6.44
N GLU A 112 23.27 47.02 5.88
CA GLU A 112 23.11 45.80 5.07
C GLU A 112 22.52 44.65 5.89
N SER A 113 22.99 44.48 7.13
CA SER A 113 22.51 43.43 8.04
C SER A 113 21.07 43.68 8.47
N GLY A 114 20.70 44.93 8.80
CA GLY A 114 19.34 45.29 9.18
C GLY A 114 18.34 45.09 8.04
N LEU A 115 18.69 45.52 6.82
CA LEU A 115 17.86 45.31 5.64
C LEU A 115 17.69 43.82 5.34
N THR A 116 18.79 43.07 5.35
CA THR A 116 18.75 41.62 5.09
C THR A 116 17.91 40.88 6.13
N ASN A 117 18.03 41.23 7.41
CA ASN A 117 17.26 40.61 8.47
C ASN A 117 15.75 40.90 8.32
N SER A 118 15.35 42.14 8.05
CA SER A 118 13.93 42.47 7.82
C SER A 118 13.31 41.71 6.64
N ILE A 119 14.04 41.62 5.52
CA ILE A 119 13.61 40.84 4.34
C ILE A 119 13.52 39.34 4.68
N LEU A 120 14.49 38.83 5.44
CA LEU A 120 14.50 37.43 5.85
C LEU A 120 13.32 37.11 6.76
N GLN A 121 13.03 37.96 7.74
CA GLN A 121 11.87 37.83 8.63
C GLN A 121 10.56 37.83 7.83
N GLN A 122 10.42 38.72 6.85
CA GLN A 122 9.26 38.73 5.97
C GLN A 122 9.12 37.41 5.20
N LYS A 123 10.20 36.92 4.59
CA LYS A 123 10.19 35.66 3.85
C LYS A 123 9.88 34.45 4.73
N LEU A 124 10.35 34.45 5.98
CA LEU A 124 10.03 33.41 6.95
C LEU A 124 8.53 33.43 7.26
N PHE A 125 7.96 34.60 7.55
CA PHE A 125 6.53 34.75 7.81
C PHE A 125 5.68 34.32 6.60
N GLU A 126 6.05 34.74 5.38
CA GLU A 126 5.37 34.30 4.16
C GLU A 126 5.45 32.78 3.95
N ASN A 127 6.60 32.17 4.26
CA ASN A 127 6.79 30.72 4.14
C ASN A 127 5.95 29.95 5.17
N GLU A 128 5.92 30.42 6.42
CA GLU A 128 5.10 29.84 7.48
C GLU A 128 3.60 29.92 7.16
N ALA A 129 3.12 31.08 6.68
CA ALA A 129 1.75 31.26 6.25
C ALA A 129 1.38 30.31 5.09
N LEU A 130 2.25 30.22 4.07
CA LEU A 130 2.06 29.32 2.95
C LEU A 130 2.08 27.84 3.38
N SER A 131 2.94 27.48 4.33
CA SER A 131 3.02 26.13 4.89
C SER A 131 1.73 25.75 5.63
N ALA A 132 1.20 26.68 6.44
CA ALA A 132 -0.06 26.49 7.15
C ALA A 132 -1.25 26.33 6.19
N GLU A 133 -1.34 27.16 5.14
CA GLU A 133 -2.38 27.06 4.11
C GLU A 133 -2.31 25.69 3.39
N LYS A 134 -1.11 25.27 2.98
CA LYS A 134 -0.91 23.95 2.36
C LYS A 134 -1.35 22.82 3.29
N GLN A 135 -1.01 22.90 4.57
CA GLN A 135 -1.40 21.89 5.55
C GLN A 135 -2.93 21.80 5.70
N GLN A 136 -3.62 22.95 5.69
CA GLN A 136 -5.07 23.00 5.76
C GLN A 136 -5.73 22.40 4.50
N ILE A 137 -5.23 22.74 3.31
CA ILE A 137 -5.72 22.17 2.05
C ILE A 137 -5.51 20.66 2.02
N LEU A 138 -4.32 20.18 2.40
CA LEU A 138 -4.02 18.75 2.45
C LEU A 138 -4.94 18.01 3.42
N SER A 139 -5.21 18.58 4.60
CA SER A 139 -6.15 17.99 5.56
C SER A 139 -7.55 17.86 4.97
N SER A 140 -8.07 18.94 4.37
CA SER A 140 -9.40 18.94 3.75
C SER A 140 -9.50 17.97 2.56
N GLN A 141 -8.44 17.88 1.74
CA GLN A 141 -8.37 16.92 0.65
C GLN A 141 -8.34 15.48 1.16
N ASN A 142 -7.57 15.20 2.22
CA ASN A 142 -7.53 13.87 2.83
C ASN A 142 -8.90 13.46 3.37
N GLU A 143 -9.59 14.33 4.12
CA GLU A 143 -10.95 14.04 4.61
C GLU A 143 -11.93 13.75 3.46
N THR A 144 -11.86 14.54 2.38
CA THR A 144 -12.70 14.33 1.20
C THR A 144 -12.39 13.00 0.51
N LEU A 145 -11.11 12.67 0.36
CA LEU A 145 -10.66 11.41 -0.25
C LEU A 145 -11.09 10.21 0.61
N GLU A 146 -10.94 10.29 1.93
CA GLU A 146 -11.38 9.24 2.84
C GLU A 146 -12.89 8.99 2.73
N HIS A 147 -13.69 10.04 2.67
CA HIS A 147 -15.14 9.92 2.46
C HIS A 147 -15.47 9.26 1.11
N GLN A 148 -14.82 9.70 0.02
CA GLN A 148 -15.03 9.11 -1.30
C GLN A 148 -14.62 7.64 -1.37
N VAL A 149 -13.50 7.28 -0.75
CA VAL A 149 -13.03 5.88 -0.68
C VAL A 149 -14.03 5.04 0.11
N ALA A 150 -14.53 5.53 1.24
CA ALA A 150 -15.53 4.82 2.05
C ALA A 150 -16.83 4.59 1.26
N GLU A 151 -17.34 5.63 0.60
CA GLU A 151 -18.56 5.56 -0.22
C GLU A 151 -18.41 4.58 -1.39
N ARG A 152 -17.31 4.68 -2.15
CA ARG A 152 -17.01 3.79 -3.28
C ARG A 152 -16.85 2.34 -2.83
N THR A 153 -16.19 2.12 -1.69
CA THR A 153 -16.01 0.79 -1.12
C THR A 153 -17.35 0.19 -0.69
N ALA A 154 -18.22 0.97 -0.08
CA ALA A 154 -19.56 0.53 0.32
C ALA A 154 -20.42 0.17 -0.92
N ALA A 155 -20.41 1.03 -1.95
CA ALA A 155 -21.12 0.77 -3.21
C ALA A 155 -20.60 -0.48 -3.92
N LEU A 156 -19.28 -0.68 -3.96
CA LEU A 156 -18.67 -1.87 -4.56
C LEU A 156 -19.09 -3.15 -3.82
N LYS A 157 -19.03 -3.14 -2.47
CA LYS A 157 -19.47 -4.28 -1.66
C LYS A 157 -20.95 -4.61 -1.87
N ALA A 158 -21.81 -3.60 -1.96
CA ALA A 158 -23.23 -3.78 -2.24
C ALA A 158 -23.45 -4.42 -3.63
N SER A 159 -22.76 -3.91 -4.65
CA SER A 159 -22.84 -4.46 -6.01
C SER A 159 -22.31 -5.90 -6.08
N GLN A 160 -21.21 -6.22 -5.39
CA GLN A 160 -20.68 -7.58 -5.32
C GLN A 160 -21.66 -8.54 -4.64
N ALA A 161 -22.30 -8.11 -3.55
CA ALA A 161 -23.31 -8.91 -2.88
C ALA A 161 -24.51 -9.20 -3.79
N GLN A 162 -24.95 -8.21 -4.57
CA GLN A 162 -26.02 -8.37 -5.55
C GLN A 162 -25.63 -9.32 -6.68
N LEU A 163 -24.40 -9.22 -7.19
CA LEU A 163 -23.89 -10.14 -8.23
C LEU A 163 -23.82 -11.57 -7.72
N ILE A 164 -23.29 -11.80 -6.51
CA ILE A 164 -23.25 -13.13 -5.89
C ILE A 164 -24.68 -13.69 -5.72
N GLN A 165 -25.64 -12.85 -5.33
CA GLN A 165 -27.03 -13.28 -5.23
C GLN A 165 -27.63 -13.64 -6.59
N SER A 166 -27.36 -12.84 -7.62
CA SER A 166 -27.81 -13.11 -8.99
C SER A 166 -27.21 -14.41 -9.54
N GLU A 167 -25.92 -14.66 -9.29
CA GLU A 167 -25.22 -15.88 -9.70
C GLU A 167 -25.79 -17.11 -8.98
N LYS A 168 -26.05 -17.01 -7.67
CA LYS A 168 -26.73 -18.07 -6.91
C LYS A 168 -28.11 -18.38 -7.47
N LEU A 169 -28.90 -17.35 -7.82
CA LEU A 169 -30.23 -17.54 -8.39
C LEU A 169 -30.17 -18.15 -9.79
N ALA A 170 -29.21 -17.73 -10.62
CA ALA A 170 -29.00 -18.31 -11.96
C ALA A 170 -28.59 -19.78 -11.87
N SER A 171 -27.59 -20.10 -11.04
CA SER A 171 -27.14 -21.48 -10.78
C SER A 171 -28.27 -22.35 -10.21
N LEU A 172 -29.05 -21.82 -9.27
CA LEU A 172 -30.23 -22.51 -8.74
C LEU A 172 -31.27 -22.76 -9.84
N GLY A 173 -31.48 -21.82 -10.75
CA GLY A 173 -32.39 -21.97 -11.89
C GLY A 173 -31.95 -23.07 -12.85
N GLU A 174 -30.68 -23.11 -13.23
CA GLU A 174 -30.09 -24.14 -14.09
C GLU A 174 -30.21 -25.53 -13.43
N LEU A 175 -29.84 -25.62 -12.15
CA LEU A 175 -29.93 -26.86 -11.38
C LEU A 175 -31.38 -27.32 -11.21
N THR A 176 -32.33 -26.39 -10.98
CA THR A 176 -33.76 -26.70 -10.89
C THR A 176 -34.30 -27.26 -12.20
N ALA A 177 -33.90 -26.69 -13.34
CA ALA A 177 -34.30 -27.19 -14.66
C ALA A 177 -33.73 -28.59 -14.94
N GLY A 178 -32.47 -28.83 -14.58
CA GLY A 178 -31.85 -30.16 -14.68
C GLY A 178 -32.55 -31.20 -13.80
N ILE A 179 -32.83 -30.86 -12.53
CA ILE A 179 -33.54 -31.75 -11.61
C ILE A 179 -34.96 -32.05 -12.09
N ALA A 180 -35.70 -31.04 -12.57
CA ALA A 180 -37.04 -31.27 -13.13
C ALA A 180 -36.98 -32.29 -14.28
N HIS A 181 -35.98 -32.19 -15.14
CA HIS A 181 -35.77 -33.12 -16.24
C HIS A 181 -35.37 -34.52 -15.75
N GLU A 182 -34.54 -34.62 -14.71
CA GLU A 182 -34.14 -35.89 -14.12
C GLU A 182 -35.26 -36.58 -13.31
N ILE A 183 -36.21 -35.82 -12.74
CA ILE A 183 -37.41 -36.34 -12.07
C ILE A 183 -38.45 -36.82 -13.10
N GLN A 184 -38.59 -36.11 -14.23
CA GLN A 184 -39.51 -36.52 -15.28
C GLN A 184 -39.16 -37.91 -15.83
N ASN A 185 -37.87 -38.24 -15.92
CA ASN A 185 -37.42 -39.53 -16.43
C ASN A 185 -38.02 -40.75 -15.67
N PRO A 186 -37.82 -40.92 -14.35
CA PRO A 186 -38.43 -42.02 -13.60
C PRO A 186 -39.95 -41.96 -13.60
N LEU A 187 -40.58 -40.78 -13.59
CA LEU A 187 -42.04 -40.67 -13.64
C LEU A 187 -42.61 -41.19 -14.97
N ASN A 188 -41.93 -40.94 -16.09
CA ASN A 188 -42.32 -41.49 -17.38
C ASN A 188 -42.25 -43.02 -17.39
N PHE A 189 -41.21 -43.61 -16.79
CA PHE A 189 -41.13 -45.07 -16.64
C PHE A 189 -42.23 -45.63 -15.73
N VAL A 190 -42.51 -44.98 -14.60
CA VAL A 190 -43.61 -45.36 -13.70
C VAL A 190 -44.94 -45.38 -14.44
N ASN A 191 -45.25 -44.32 -15.19
CA ASN A 191 -46.51 -44.23 -15.94
C ASN A 191 -46.60 -45.30 -17.04
N ASN A 192 -45.52 -45.50 -17.81
CA ASN A 192 -45.51 -46.48 -18.89
C ASN A 192 -45.68 -47.91 -18.38
N PHE A 193 -44.94 -48.31 -17.35
CA PHE A 193 -45.09 -49.66 -16.77
C PHE A 193 -46.45 -49.83 -16.09
N ALA A 194 -47.02 -48.79 -15.48
CA ALA A 194 -48.35 -48.85 -14.89
C ALA A 194 -49.45 -49.04 -15.94
N GLU A 195 -49.34 -48.37 -17.10
CA GLU A 195 -50.27 -48.52 -18.22
C GLU A 195 -50.20 -49.93 -18.82
N VAL A 196 -49.00 -50.43 -19.11
CA VAL A 196 -48.80 -51.80 -19.60
C VAL A 196 -49.29 -52.84 -18.59
N SER A 197 -49.08 -52.59 -17.29
CA SER A 197 -49.58 -53.46 -16.22
C SER A 197 -51.11 -53.52 -16.19
N ALA A 198 -51.79 -52.42 -16.50
CA ALA A 198 -53.26 -52.38 -16.57
C ALA A 198 -53.79 -53.15 -17.78
N GLU A 199 -53.10 -53.10 -18.93
CA GLU A 199 -53.41 -53.90 -20.13
C GLU A 199 -53.22 -55.40 -19.86
N MET A 200 -52.08 -55.80 -19.28
CA MET A 200 -51.79 -57.17 -18.86
C MET A 200 -52.84 -57.72 -17.88
N LEU A 201 -53.33 -56.90 -16.94
CA LEU A 201 -54.44 -57.29 -16.05
C LEU A 201 -55.76 -57.51 -16.80
N GLY A 202 -55.96 -56.85 -17.94
CA GLY A 202 -57.06 -57.08 -18.87
C GLY A 202 -56.93 -58.44 -19.55
N GLU A 203 -55.79 -58.68 -20.20
CA GLU A 203 -55.46 -59.94 -20.89
C GLU A 203 -55.53 -61.14 -19.93
N MET A 204 -54.96 -61.01 -18.73
CA MET A 204 -55.01 -62.03 -17.69
C MET A 204 -56.45 -62.42 -17.33
N LYS A 205 -57.39 -61.46 -17.28
CA LYS A 205 -58.81 -61.75 -17.02
C LYS A 205 -59.48 -62.49 -18.16
N GLU A 206 -59.04 -62.29 -19.40
CA GLU A 206 -59.55 -63.01 -20.57
C GLU A 206 -59.05 -64.46 -20.57
N GLU A 207 -57.75 -64.66 -20.32
CA GLU A 207 -57.14 -65.99 -20.24
C GLU A 207 -57.66 -66.83 -19.06
N ILE A 208 -57.97 -66.19 -17.93
CA ILE A 208 -58.68 -66.84 -16.81
C ILE A 208 -60.05 -67.38 -17.27
N LYS A 209 -60.81 -66.62 -18.08
CA LYS A 209 -62.11 -67.07 -18.59
C LYS A 209 -61.96 -68.18 -19.63
N ALA A 210 -60.87 -68.17 -20.40
CA ALA A 210 -60.55 -69.18 -21.39
C ALA A 210 -60.05 -70.51 -20.76
N GLY A 211 -59.61 -70.49 -19.50
CA GLY A 211 -59.07 -71.66 -18.80
C GLY A 211 -57.60 -71.95 -19.11
N ASN A 212 -56.89 -70.99 -19.72
CA ASN A 212 -55.48 -71.12 -20.11
C ASN A 212 -54.55 -70.78 -18.94
N THR A 213 -54.50 -71.64 -17.93
CA THR A 213 -53.74 -71.39 -16.69
C THR A 213 -52.26 -71.11 -16.93
N SER A 214 -51.66 -71.70 -17.98
CA SER A 214 -50.26 -71.44 -18.36
C SER A 214 -50.01 -69.97 -18.71
N GLU A 215 -50.91 -69.37 -19.51
CA GLU A 215 -50.77 -67.98 -19.97
C GLU A 215 -51.04 -67.01 -18.83
N VAL A 216 -52.00 -67.32 -17.96
CA VAL A 216 -52.29 -66.54 -16.75
C VAL A 216 -51.07 -66.44 -15.83
N ILE A 217 -50.29 -67.53 -15.69
CA ILE A 217 -49.06 -67.53 -14.89
C ILE A 217 -47.98 -66.68 -15.56
N ALA A 218 -47.80 -66.80 -16.88
CA ALA A 218 -46.83 -66.00 -17.62
C ALA A 218 -47.12 -64.48 -17.51
N ILE A 219 -48.38 -64.08 -17.70
CA ILE A 219 -48.80 -62.68 -17.56
C ILE A 219 -48.62 -62.19 -16.10
N ALA A 220 -48.87 -63.05 -15.10
CA ALA A 220 -48.65 -62.71 -13.71
C ALA A 220 -47.15 -62.48 -13.39
N ASP A 221 -46.26 -63.28 -13.95
CA ASP A 221 -44.80 -63.11 -13.81
C ASP A 221 -44.32 -61.80 -14.47
N ASP A 222 -44.83 -61.48 -15.67
CA ASP A 222 -44.52 -60.21 -16.36
C ASP A 222 -45.06 -58.99 -15.60
N LEU A 223 -46.24 -59.11 -15.00
CA LEU A 223 -46.82 -58.08 -14.13
C LEU A 223 -45.95 -57.85 -12.88
N GLU A 224 -45.44 -58.91 -12.27
CA GLU A 224 -44.51 -58.81 -11.14
C GLU A 224 -43.23 -58.04 -11.53
N GLN A 225 -42.67 -58.34 -12.71
CA GLN A 225 -41.52 -57.59 -13.23
C GLN A 225 -41.83 -56.11 -13.45
N ASN A 226 -43.00 -55.78 -14.02
CA ASN A 226 -43.40 -54.40 -14.22
C ASN A 226 -43.59 -53.64 -12.89
N LEU A 227 -44.24 -54.27 -11.90
CA LEU A 227 -44.38 -53.70 -10.56
C LEU A 227 -43.02 -53.45 -9.87
N SER A 228 -42.06 -54.36 -10.05
CA SER A 228 -40.70 -54.18 -9.56
C SER A 228 -40.00 -52.97 -10.22
N LYS A 229 -40.15 -52.79 -11.54
CA LYS A 229 -39.62 -51.62 -12.26
C LYS A 229 -40.27 -50.31 -11.81
N ILE A 230 -41.60 -50.30 -11.61
CA ILE A 230 -42.32 -49.14 -11.07
C ILE A 230 -41.74 -48.74 -9.71
N ASN A 231 -41.57 -49.69 -8.79
CA ASN A 231 -41.00 -49.43 -7.47
C ASN A 231 -39.57 -48.88 -7.58
N HIS A 232 -38.72 -49.47 -8.43
CA HIS A 232 -37.35 -49.01 -8.66
C HIS A 232 -37.30 -47.54 -9.16
N HIS A 233 -38.08 -47.20 -10.18
CA HIS A 233 -38.14 -45.85 -10.71
C HIS A 233 -38.77 -44.86 -9.72
N GLY A 234 -39.78 -45.26 -8.95
CA GLY A 234 -40.35 -44.46 -7.87
C GLY A 234 -39.35 -44.14 -6.76
N GLN A 235 -38.55 -45.12 -6.34
CA GLN A 235 -37.46 -44.91 -5.38
C GLN A 235 -36.40 -43.95 -5.91
N ARG A 236 -36.04 -44.07 -7.20
CA ARG A 236 -35.11 -43.13 -7.85
C ARG A 236 -35.66 -41.70 -7.88
N ALA A 237 -36.94 -41.51 -8.20
CA ALA A 237 -37.57 -40.18 -8.13
C ALA A 237 -37.51 -39.61 -6.70
N SER A 238 -37.80 -40.43 -5.69
CA SER A 238 -37.72 -40.06 -4.28
C SER A 238 -36.30 -39.65 -3.85
N SER A 239 -35.27 -40.38 -4.27
CA SER A 239 -33.88 -40.04 -3.94
C SER A 239 -33.43 -38.72 -4.58
N ILE A 240 -33.88 -38.42 -5.81
CA ILE A 240 -33.60 -37.14 -6.48
C ILE A 240 -34.23 -35.98 -5.70
N VAL A 241 -35.51 -36.11 -5.32
CA VAL A 241 -36.23 -35.09 -4.52
C VAL A 241 -35.56 -34.89 -3.15
N LYS A 242 -35.13 -35.97 -2.50
CA LYS A 242 -34.43 -35.90 -1.22
C LYS A 242 -33.10 -35.16 -1.34
N GLY A 243 -32.29 -35.48 -2.35
CA GLY A 243 -31.03 -34.79 -2.62
C GLY A 243 -31.24 -33.29 -2.91
N MET A 244 -32.30 -32.94 -3.64
CA MET A 244 -32.67 -31.54 -3.89
C MET A 244 -33.03 -30.79 -2.59
N LEU A 245 -33.84 -31.41 -1.73
CA LEU A 245 -34.27 -30.80 -0.45
C LEU A 245 -33.11 -30.60 0.53
N GLU A 246 -32.12 -31.50 0.52
CA GLU A 246 -30.90 -31.36 1.31
C GLU A 246 -30.04 -30.19 0.84
N HIS A 247 -29.98 -29.94 -0.48
CA HIS A 247 -29.25 -28.80 -1.05
C HIS A 247 -30.01 -27.46 -0.90
N SER A 248 -31.34 -27.47 -0.95
CA SER A 248 -32.18 -26.27 -0.83
C SER A 248 -32.34 -25.77 0.61
N ARG A 249 -32.04 -26.60 1.62
CA ARG A 249 -32.11 -26.16 3.01
C ARG A 249 -31.09 -25.05 3.23
N ALA A 250 -31.57 -23.88 3.64
CA ALA A 250 -30.72 -22.82 4.15
C ALA A 250 -29.88 -23.39 5.29
N SER A 251 -28.59 -23.60 5.02
CA SER A 251 -27.59 -23.94 6.01
C SER A 251 -27.70 -22.87 7.10
N THR A 252 -28.19 -23.22 8.29
CA THR A 252 -28.41 -22.27 9.39
C THR A 252 -27.10 -21.63 9.89
N GLY A 253 -25.96 -21.99 9.30
CA GLY A 253 -24.64 -21.51 9.70
C GLY A 253 -24.16 -22.14 11.00
N VAL A 254 -25.01 -22.99 11.62
CA VAL A 254 -24.72 -23.63 12.89
C VAL A 254 -23.72 -24.74 12.64
N LYS A 255 -22.54 -24.59 13.24
CA LYS A 255 -21.51 -25.63 13.23
C LYS A 255 -21.91 -26.71 14.21
N GLU A 256 -21.93 -27.95 13.76
CA GLU A 256 -22.21 -29.11 14.59
C GLU A 256 -20.92 -29.92 14.78
N PRO A 257 -20.75 -30.59 15.95
CA PRO A 257 -19.65 -31.53 16.14
C PRO A 257 -19.72 -32.61 15.06
N THR A 258 -18.68 -32.70 14.25
CA THR A 258 -18.59 -33.56 13.07
C THR A 258 -17.34 -34.42 13.17
N ASP A 259 -17.49 -35.71 12.92
CA ASP A 259 -16.36 -36.64 12.79
C ASP A 259 -15.67 -36.41 11.44
N LEU A 260 -14.46 -35.85 11.49
CA LEU A 260 -13.68 -35.52 10.31
C LEU A 260 -13.16 -36.77 9.57
N ASN A 261 -12.91 -37.87 10.28
CA ASN A 261 -12.45 -39.11 9.67
C ASN A 261 -13.59 -39.77 8.89
N ALA A 262 -14.78 -39.85 9.50
CA ALA A 262 -15.98 -40.34 8.83
C ALA A 262 -16.32 -39.49 7.60
N LEU A 263 -16.21 -38.16 7.72
CA LEU A 263 -16.43 -37.23 6.64
C LEU A 263 -15.44 -37.44 5.48
N ALA A 264 -14.14 -37.55 5.78
CA ALA A 264 -13.11 -37.75 4.77
C ALA A 264 -13.26 -39.08 4.02
N ASP A 265 -13.61 -40.17 4.72
CA ASP A 265 -13.90 -41.47 4.10
C ASP A 265 -15.11 -41.38 3.15
N GLU A 266 -16.19 -40.71 3.58
CA GLU A 266 -17.39 -40.50 2.77
C GLU A 266 -17.08 -39.73 1.47
N TYR A 267 -16.33 -38.62 1.56
CA TYR A 267 -15.94 -37.84 0.38
C TYR A 267 -15.01 -38.59 -0.57
N LEU A 268 -14.06 -39.35 -0.03
CA LEU A 268 -13.13 -40.13 -0.83
C LEU A 268 -13.88 -41.19 -1.65
N ARG A 269 -14.86 -41.88 -1.04
CA ARG A 269 -15.72 -42.84 -1.72
C ARG A 269 -16.60 -42.17 -2.77
N LEU A 270 -17.21 -41.03 -2.43
CA LEU A 270 -18.05 -40.27 -3.35
C LEU A 270 -17.27 -39.82 -4.59
N ALA A 271 -16.06 -39.27 -4.41
CA ALA A 271 -15.18 -38.87 -5.51
C ALA A 271 -14.77 -40.07 -6.39
N TYR A 272 -14.43 -41.21 -5.78
CA TYR A 272 -14.12 -42.43 -6.53
C TYR A 272 -15.29 -42.90 -7.41
N HIS A 273 -16.51 -42.89 -6.86
CA HIS A 273 -17.71 -43.24 -7.61
C HIS A 273 -18.05 -42.22 -8.70
N GLY A 274 -17.85 -40.92 -8.43
CA GLY A 274 -18.01 -39.85 -9.42
C GLY A 274 -17.07 -40.01 -10.62
N LEU A 275 -15.80 -40.35 -10.36
CA LEU A 275 -14.81 -40.63 -11.41
C LEU A 275 -15.15 -41.89 -12.20
N ARG A 276 -15.56 -42.99 -11.54
CA ARG A 276 -16.00 -44.22 -12.23
C ARG A 276 -17.27 -44.04 -13.06
N ALA A 277 -18.14 -43.11 -12.68
CA ALA A 277 -19.33 -42.78 -13.47
C ALA A 277 -18.97 -42.03 -14.76
N LYS A 278 -17.92 -41.20 -14.74
CA LYS A 278 -17.37 -40.53 -15.93
C LYS A 278 -16.52 -41.47 -16.81
N ASP A 279 -15.74 -42.35 -16.20
CA ASP A 279 -14.92 -43.35 -16.88
C ASP A 279 -15.05 -44.72 -16.22
N SER A 280 -15.75 -45.63 -16.90
CA SER A 280 -15.98 -46.99 -16.42
C SER A 280 -14.71 -47.85 -16.31
N SER A 281 -13.63 -47.47 -16.98
CA SER A 281 -12.33 -48.17 -16.95
C SER A 281 -11.42 -47.72 -15.81
N PHE A 282 -11.76 -46.63 -15.12
CA PHE A 282 -10.98 -46.11 -14.00
C PHE A 282 -11.03 -47.07 -12.80
N ASN A 283 -9.85 -47.45 -12.32
CA ASN A 283 -9.68 -48.30 -11.14
C ASN A 283 -8.48 -47.81 -10.32
N ALA A 284 -8.70 -47.50 -9.06
CA ALA A 284 -7.67 -46.99 -8.15
C ALA A 284 -7.85 -47.63 -6.77
N MET A 285 -6.73 -47.99 -6.13
CA MET A 285 -6.74 -48.52 -4.77
C MET A 285 -6.82 -47.36 -3.77
N MET A 286 -7.85 -47.36 -2.93
CA MET A 286 -8.01 -46.36 -1.86
C MET A 286 -7.32 -46.88 -0.58
N GLU A 287 -6.26 -46.19 -0.15
CA GLU A 287 -5.61 -46.42 1.14
C GLU A 287 -5.85 -45.22 2.06
N THR A 288 -6.47 -45.46 3.22
CA THR A 288 -6.78 -44.43 4.21
C THR A 288 -5.95 -44.62 5.47
N HIS A 289 -5.22 -43.58 5.88
CA HIS A 289 -4.49 -43.53 7.15
C HIS A 289 -5.04 -42.37 7.99
N PHE A 290 -6.09 -42.65 8.76
CA PHE A 290 -6.73 -41.67 9.64
C PHE A 290 -6.12 -41.73 11.05
N ASP A 291 -6.00 -40.57 11.69
CA ASP A 291 -5.58 -40.48 13.09
C ASP A 291 -6.78 -40.83 13.99
N PRO A 292 -6.70 -41.89 14.81
CA PRO A 292 -7.82 -42.34 15.64
C PRO A 292 -8.15 -41.37 16.80
N ASP A 293 -7.22 -40.50 17.21
CA ASP A 293 -7.40 -39.56 18.31
C ASP A 293 -7.83 -38.16 17.83
N LEU A 294 -8.25 -38.05 16.57
CA LEU A 294 -8.64 -36.78 15.99
C LEU A 294 -9.91 -36.23 16.68
N PRO A 295 -9.88 -35.01 17.25
CA PRO A 295 -11.03 -34.44 17.91
C PRO A 295 -12.15 -34.11 16.91
N LEU A 296 -13.40 -34.13 17.38
CA LEU A 296 -14.55 -33.70 16.59
C LEU A 296 -14.33 -32.27 16.08
N GLY A 297 -14.39 -32.11 14.75
CA GLY A 297 -14.33 -30.80 14.11
C GLY A 297 -15.69 -30.12 14.18
N PHE A 298 -15.70 -28.78 14.18
CA PHE A 298 -16.95 -28.02 14.06
C PHE A 298 -17.21 -27.72 12.57
N GLY A 299 -18.02 -28.57 11.94
CA GLY A 299 -18.35 -28.54 10.51
C GLY A 299 -19.80 -28.14 10.25
N HIS A 300 -20.13 -27.81 9.00
CA HIS A 300 -21.51 -27.51 8.62
C HIS A 300 -22.05 -28.66 7.74
N PRO A 301 -23.13 -29.37 8.15
CA PRO A 301 -23.65 -30.55 7.44
C PRO A 301 -23.86 -30.34 5.93
N ALA A 302 -24.43 -29.18 5.56
CA ALA A 302 -24.73 -28.83 4.16
C ALA A 302 -23.57 -28.24 3.33
N ARG A 303 -22.47 -27.74 3.94
CA ARG A 303 -21.30 -27.22 3.17
C ARG A 303 -20.25 -28.27 2.89
N HIS A 304 -20.38 -29.46 3.46
CA HIS A 304 -19.42 -30.53 3.22
C HIS A 304 -19.27 -30.85 1.71
N TRP A 305 -20.34 -30.70 0.92
CA TRP A 305 -20.35 -30.98 -0.52
C TRP A 305 -19.54 -30.00 -1.39
N ALA A 306 -19.26 -28.78 -0.93
CA ALA A 306 -18.46 -27.81 -1.68
C ALA A 306 -16.98 -28.23 -1.78
N GLY A 307 -16.48 -29.04 -0.82
CA GLY A 307 -15.15 -29.63 -0.89
C GLY A 307 -15.03 -30.77 -1.91
N ALA A 308 -16.13 -31.44 -2.25
CA ALA A 308 -16.14 -32.50 -3.26
C ALA A 308 -15.84 -31.97 -4.66
N THR A 309 -16.34 -30.77 -5.00
CA THR A 309 -16.08 -30.13 -6.29
C THR A 309 -14.63 -29.69 -6.46
N GLU A 310 -13.94 -29.28 -5.39
CA GLU A 310 -12.48 -29.01 -5.42
C GLU A 310 -11.68 -30.31 -5.59
N PHE A 311 -12.10 -31.42 -4.97
CA PHE A 311 -11.43 -32.71 -5.10
C PHE A 311 -11.60 -33.33 -6.50
N ASP A 312 -12.78 -33.22 -7.11
CA ASP A 312 -13.06 -33.72 -8.47
C ASP A 312 -12.24 -32.96 -9.54
N GLN A 313 -12.02 -31.64 -9.35
CA GLN A 313 -11.12 -30.87 -10.22
C GLN A 313 -9.64 -31.24 -10.04
N GLN A 314 -9.22 -31.57 -8.82
CA GLN A 314 -7.83 -31.87 -8.51
C GLN A 314 -7.41 -33.27 -9.00
N CYS A 315 -8.33 -34.24 -9.04
CA CYS A 315 -8.08 -35.57 -9.61
C CYS A 315 -8.00 -35.58 -11.15
N VAL A 316 -8.79 -34.76 -11.86
CA VAL A 316 -8.73 -34.66 -13.33
C VAL A 316 -7.40 -34.06 -13.83
N LEU A 317 -6.75 -33.22 -13.03
CA LEU A 317 -5.42 -32.68 -13.31
C LEU A 317 -4.28 -33.67 -13.02
N CYS A 318 -4.52 -34.72 -12.21
CA CYS A 318 -3.53 -35.71 -11.80
C CYS A 318 -3.35 -36.89 -12.78
N GLY A 319 -3.60 -36.69 -14.07
CA GLY A 319 -3.15 -37.60 -15.15
C GLY A 319 -1.61 -37.72 -15.28
N ALA A 320 -0.84 -37.23 -14.32
CA ALA A 320 0.61 -37.33 -14.24
C ALA A 320 1.00 -38.32 -13.12
N THR A 321 1.79 -39.31 -13.51
CA THR A 321 2.36 -40.40 -12.71
C THR A 321 2.67 -40.08 -11.25
N ALA A 322 2.41 -41.05 -10.37
CA ALA A 322 2.44 -41.07 -8.89
C ALA A 322 3.65 -40.44 -8.15
N GLY A 323 4.65 -39.89 -8.83
CA GLY A 323 5.83 -39.26 -8.23
C GLY A 323 5.71 -37.75 -7.96
N GLU A 324 4.79 -37.02 -8.60
CA GLU A 324 4.75 -35.55 -8.51
C GLU A 324 3.84 -35.00 -7.40
N CYS A 325 2.84 -35.77 -6.95
CA CYS A 325 1.85 -35.30 -5.98
C CYS A 325 2.40 -35.09 -4.55
N ARG A 326 3.59 -35.63 -4.24
CA ARG A 326 4.18 -35.52 -2.89
C ARG A 326 4.67 -34.11 -2.54
N ARG A 327 4.96 -33.26 -3.53
CA ARG A 327 5.57 -31.93 -3.28
C ARG A 327 4.56 -30.81 -2.98
N ASP A 328 3.31 -30.95 -3.39
CA ASP A 328 2.33 -29.86 -3.27
C ASP A 328 1.53 -29.85 -1.97
N PHE A 329 1.53 -30.96 -1.21
CA PHE A 329 0.90 -31.01 0.10
C PHE A 329 1.80 -30.44 1.21
N GLU A 330 3.13 -30.53 1.07
CA GLU A 330 4.08 -29.96 2.02
C GLU A 330 4.20 -28.43 1.91
N SER A 331 3.97 -27.85 0.72
CA SER A 331 4.05 -26.39 0.50
C SER A 331 2.86 -25.60 1.05
N ARG A 332 1.73 -26.26 1.35
CA ARG A 332 0.49 -25.62 1.85
C ARG A 332 0.23 -25.75 3.35
N ARG A 333 1.20 -26.20 4.16
CA ARG A 333 1.13 -26.16 5.65
C ARG A 333 1.16 -24.75 6.26
N HIS A 334 1.02 -23.68 5.48
CA HIS A 334 1.10 -22.29 5.96
C HIS A 334 -0.21 -21.49 5.90
N TYR A 335 -1.36 -22.16 5.83
CA TYR A 335 -2.66 -21.49 6.00
C TYR A 335 -3.56 -22.20 7.01
N VAL A 336 -3.05 -22.34 8.24
CA VAL A 336 -3.90 -22.37 9.43
C VAL A 336 -3.60 -21.07 10.18
N PRO A 337 -4.53 -20.11 10.27
CA PRO A 337 -4.31 -18.94 11.10
C PRO A 337 -4.34 -19.39 12.55
N THR A 338 -3.16 -19.57 13.15
CA THR A 338 -2.98 -19.64 14.59
C THR A 338 -3.29 -18.27 15.18
N HIS A 339 -4.57 -18.01 15.46
CA HIS A 339 -4.98 -16.91 16.32
C HIS A 339 -4.49 -17.20 17.74
N HIS A 340 -3.30 -16.71 18.07
CA HIS A 340 -2.88 -16.49 19.45
C HIS A 340 -3.72 -15.35 20.05
N HIS A 341 -4.82 -15.70 20.72
CA HIS A 341 -5.44 -14.81 21.71
C HIS A 341 -5.08 -15.32 23.10
N ARG A 342 -4.14 -14.62 23.77
CA ARG A 342 -3.94 -14.73 25.22
C ARG A 342 -5.16 -14.12 25.92
N PHE A 343 -5.86 -14.92 26.71
CA PHE A 343 -6.77 -14.44 27.74
C PHE A 343 -6.07 -14.64 29.10
N TYR A 344 -5.89 -13.56 29.86
CA TYR A 344 -5.59 -13.63 31.29
C TYR A 344 -6.90 -13.84 32.06
N PRO A 345 -6.96 -14.69 33.09
CA PRO A 345 -8.09 -14.72 34.01
C PRO A 345 -7.94 -13.62 35.07
N GLU A 346 -8.99 -12.82 35.24
CA GLU A 346 -9.24 -12.05 36.45
C GLU A 346 -9.66 -12.99 37.59
N ASN A 347 -8.73 -13.23 38.53
CA ASN A 347 -8.87 -13.10 39.99
C ASN A 347 -7.69 -13.76 40.70
#